data_AF-A0A951LRJ0-F1
#
_entry.id   AF-A0A951LRJ0-F1
#
_cell.length_a   1.000
_cell.length_b   1.000
_cell.length_c   1.000
_cell.angle_alpha   90.00
_cell.angle_beta   90.00
_cell.angle_gamma   90.00
#
_symmetry.space_group_name_H-M   'P 1'
#
loop_
_entity.id
_entity.type
_entity.pdbx_description
1 polymer ?
#
loop_
_entity_poly.entity_id
_entity_poly.type
_entity_poly.pdbx_seq_one_letter_code
_entity_poly.pdbx_strand_id
1 'polypeptide(L)'
;MRNILIALSLTAAALPGAALAQAPAGIAAGMTVKDTAGGTVGTVARVDGGFVIVKTDKHEVRLPANSFTPHEGALLFGMTQAQLDAEVEKSLAAAAAKIAPGATVTGTAGAVVGTISAVDDQTVTIKLASGNLVRVPRSGVAPGPNGVVVGATAADLEAAAKPAAPTK
;
A
#
# COMPACT_ATOMS: atom_id res chain seq x y z
N MET A 1 61.81 17.07 -41.19
CA MET A 1 60.96 18.22 -40.87
C MET A 1 59.50 17.78 -40.86
N ARG A 2 58.81 17.96 -39.71
CA ARG A 2 57.39 18.34 -39.54
C ARG A 2 56.27 17.49 -40.19
N ASN A 3 55.53 16.76 -39.32
CA ASN A 3 54.08 16.93 -39.03
C ASN A 3 53.55 15.65 -38.37
N ILE A 4 53.40 15.57 -37.03
CA ILE A 4 52.20 15.92 -36.23
C ILE A 4 50.90 15.39 -36.83
N LEU A 5 50.35 14.32 -36.23
CA LEU A 5 48.91 14.20 -35.97
C LEU A 5 48.70 13.53 -34.61
N ILE A 6 48.14 14.34 -33.72
CA ILE A 6 47.65 14.04 -32.38
C ILE A 6 46.31 13.30 -32.55
N ALA A 7 46.20 12.08 -32.04
CA ALA A 7 44.91 11.43 -31.84
C ALA A 7 44.53 11.56 -30.36
N LEU A 8 43.61 12.49 -30.10
CA LEU A 8 43.02 12.76 -28.81
C LEU A 8 41.98 11.67 -28.52
N SER A 9 42.33 10.64 -27.76
CA SER A 9 41.39 9.58 -27.34
C SER A 9 40.45 10.14 -26.28
N LEU A 10 39.23 10.51 -26.69
CA LEU A 10 38.16 10.92 -25.78
C LEU A 10 37.52 9.65 -25.19
N THR A 11 38.03 9.18 -24.06
CA THR A 11 37.41 8.09 -23.30
C THR A 11 36.10 8.60 -22.70
N ALA A 12 34.99 8.29 -23.37
CA ALA A 12 33.65 8.60 -22.89
C ALA A 12 33.42 7.94 -21.52
N ALA A 13 33.17 8.76 -20.50
CA ALA A 13 32.75 8.32 -19.18
C ALA A 13 31.36 7.65 -19.31
N ALA A 14 31.34 6.32 -19.17
CA ALA A 14 30.11 5.59 -18.95
C ALA A 14 29.57 5.97 -17.56
N LEU A 15 28.64 6.92 -17.53
CA LEU A 15 27.79 7.15 -16.37
C LEU A 15 26.99 5.86 -16.10
N PRO A 16 26.94 5.36 -14.86
CA PRO A 16 26.08 4.24 -14.52
C PRO A 16 24.64 4.66 -14.84
N GLY A 17 24.04 3.97 -15.81
CA GLY A 17 22.65 4.17 -16.17
C GLY A 17 21.81 4.03 -14.91
N ALA A 18 21.15 5.12 -14.52
CA ALA A 18 20.02 5.04 -13.62
C ALA A 18 19.11 3.97 -14.21
N ALA A 19 18.89 2.90 -13.44
CA ALA A 19 17.88 1.90 -13.77
C ALA A 19 16.54 2.63 -13.75
N LEU A 20 16.15 3.21 -14.89
CA LEU A 20 14.81 3.69 -15.13
C LEU A 20 13.95 2.44 -14.98
N ALA A 21 13.21 2.37 -13.87
CA ALA A 21 12.20 1.35 -13.65
C ALA A 21 11.34 1.32 -14.91
N GLN A 22 11.52 0.28 -15.71
CA GLN A 22 10.88 0.19 -17.02
C GLN A 22 9.38 0.13 -16.76
N ALA A 23 8.66 1.13 -17.27
CA ALA A 23 7.21 1.06 -17.31
C ALA A 23 6.84 -0.25 -18.04
N PRO A 24 5.86 -1.02 -17.55
CA PRO A 24 5.41 -2.23 -18.21
C PRO A 24 5.11 -1.88 -19.67
N ALA A 25 5.58 -2.70 -20.61
CA ALA A 25 5.49 -2.41 -22.03
C ALA A 25 4.04 -2.03 -22.42
N GLY A 26 3.85 -0.79 -22.89
CA GLY A 26 2.54 -0.27 -23.31
C GLY A 26 1.66 0.35 -22.23
N ILE A 27 2.16 0.52 -20.99
CA ILE A 27 1.41 1.14 -19.88
C ILE A 27 2.09 2.43 -19.45
N ALA A 28 1.42 3.57 -19.64
CA ALA A 28 1.89 4.89 -19.26
C ALA A 28 0.93 5.57 -18.26
N ALA A 29 1.48 6.49 -17.46
CA ALA A 29 0.65 7.39 -16.65
C ALA A 29 -0.21 8.26 -17.57
N GLY A 30 -1.48 8.47 -17.19
CA GLY A 30 -2.48 9.20 -17.96
C GLY A 30 -3.31 8.35 -18.92
N MET A 31 -3.01 7.05 -19.07
CA MET A 31 -3.84 6.17 -19.90
C MET A 31 -5.22 5.95 -19.27
N THR A 32 -6.25 5.91 -20.11
CA THR A 32 -7.61 5.57 -19.70
C THR A 32 -7.72 4.06 -19.50
N VAL A 33 -8.26 3.67 -18.35
CA VAL A 33 -8.62 2.29 -18.06
C VAL A 33 -10.08 2.09 -18.46
N LYS A 34 -10.32 1.13 -19.36
CA LYS A 34 -11.64 0.72 -19.83
C LYS A 34 -11.96 -0.69 -19.37
N ASP A 35 -13.23 -0.99 -19.17
CA ASP A 35 -13.69 -2.35 -18.87
C ASP A 35 -14.00 -3.13 -20.17
N THR A 36 -14.28 -4.43 -20.05
CA THR A 36 -14.59 -5.32 -21.18
C THR A 36 -15.92 -5.00 -21.89
N ALA A 37 -16.83 -4.29 -21.24
CA ALA A 37 -18.06 -3.72 -21.78
C ALA A 37 -17.86 -2.31 -22.39
N GLY A 38 -16.63 -1.78 -22.37
CA GLY A 38 -16.26 -0.49 -23.00
C GLY A 38 -16.47 0.75 -22.14
N GLY A 39 -16.94 0.58 -20.89
CA GLY A 39 -17.06 1.65 -19.90
C GLY A 39 -15.69 2.11 -19.39
N THR A 40 -15.61 3.35 -18.90
CA THR A 40 -14.39 3.89 -18.30
C THR A 40 -14.34 3.50 -16.83
N VAL A 41 -13.29 2.77 -16.42
CA VAL A 41 -13.06 2.35 -15.03
C VAL A 41 -12.32 3.44 -14.26
N GLY A 42 -11.41 4.14 -14.93
CA GLY A 42 -10.60 5.19 -14.32
C GLY A 42 -9.45 5.64 -15.21
N THR A 43 -8.52 6.37 -14.61
CA THR A 43 -7.30 6.85 -15.29
C THR A 43 -6.07 6.43 -14.50
N VAL A 44 -5.00 6.05 -15.19
CA VAL A 44 -3.73 5.78 -14.54
C VAL A 44 -3.14 7.08 -14.00
N ALA A 45 -3.04 7.21 -12.68
CA ALA A 45 -2.36 8.34 -12.05
C ALA A 45 -0.85 8.24 -12.24
N ARG A 46 -0.28 7.04 -11.99
CA ARG A 46 1.16 6.78 -12.14
C ARG A 46 1.44 5.28 -12.25
N VAL A 47 2.60 4.93 -12.80
CA VAL A 47 3.15 3.58 -12.82
C VAL A 47 4.42 3.55 -11.96
N ASP A 48 4.52 2.59 -11.04
CA ASP A 48 5.63 2.43 -10.10
C ASP A 48 6.14 0.98 -10.08
N GLY A 49 7.32 0.74 -10.67
CA GLY A 49 8.06 -0.51 -10.51
C GLY A 49 7.31 -1.82 -10.84
N GLY A 50 6.35 -1.79 -11.77
CA GLY A 50 5.48 -2.93 -12.12
C GLY A 50 4.06 -2.87 -11.55
N PHE A 51 3.74 -1.83 -10.77
CA PHE A 51 2.39 -1.53 -10.31
C PHE A 51 1.83 -0.29 -11.02
N VAL A 52 0.53 -0.27 -11.24
CA VAL A 52 -0.23 0.79 -11.89
C VAL A 52 -1.20 1.34 -10.85
N ILE A 53 -1.08 2.63 -10.57
CA ILE A 53 -1.96 3.35 -9.66
C ILE A 53 -3.10 3.91 -10.51
N VAL A 54 -4.28 3.35 -10.34
CA VAL A 54 -5.49 3.75 -11.06
C VAL A 54 -6.37 4.57 -10.13
N LYS A 55 -6.71 5.78 -10.59
CA LYS A 55 -7.66 6.65 -9.93
C LYS A 55 -9.04 6.43 -10.55
N THR A 56 -9.97 5.92 -9.76
CA THR A 56 -11.41 5.88 -10.06
C THR A 56 -12.06 7.16 -9.55
N ASP A 57 -13.37 7.34 -9.78
CA ASP A 57 -14.11 8.50 -9.25
C ASP A 57 -14.13 8.55 -7.71
N LYS A 58 -13.95 7.41 -7.03
CA LYS A 58 -14.07 7.31 -5.57
C LYS A 58 -12.77 6.95 -4.87
N HIS A 59 -11.92 6.13 -5.48
CA HIS A 59 -10.77 5.52 -4.81
C HIS A 59 -9.53 5.54 -5.71
N GLU A 60 -8.37 5.50 -5.07
CA GLU A 60 -7.11 5.28 -5.76
C GLU A 60 -6.61 3.87 -5.41
N VAL A 61 -6.46 3.03 -6.43
CA VAL A 61 -6.14 1.61 -6.25
C VAL A 61 -4.80 1.32 -6.90
N ARG A 62 -3.89 0.72 -6.13
CA ARG A 62 -2.63 0.20 -6.64
C ARG A 62 -2.83 -1.23 -7.10
N LEU A 63 -2.87 -1.42 -8.42
CA LEU A 63 -3.05 -2.73 -9.04
C LEU A 63 -1.76 -3.14 -9.76
N PRO A 64 -1.40 -4.42 -9.79
CA PRO A 64 -0.24 -4.88 -10.53
C PRO A 64 -0.47 -4.71 -12.04
N ALA A 65 0.58 -4.35 -12.78
CA ALA A 65 0.49 -4.09 -14.22
C ALA A 65 -0.03 -5.27 -15.03
N ASN A 66 0.19 -6.50 -14.54
CA ASN A 66 -0.29 -7.74 -15.16
C ASN A 66 -1.82 -7.89 -15.16
N SER A 67 -2.53 -7.06 -14.39
CA SER A 67 -3.99 -7.07 -14.34
C SER A 67 -4.61 -6.20 -15.45
N PHE A 68 -3.77 -5.50 -16.22
CA PHE A 68 -4.19 -4.64 -17.32
C PHE A 68 -3.74 -5.22 -18.65
N THR A 69 -4.65 -5.23 -19.62
CA THR A 69 -4.36 -5.62 -20.99
C THR A 69 -4.32 -4.36 -21.86
N PRO A 70 -3.15 -3.90 -22.34
CA PRO A 70 -3.10 -2.78 -23.26
C PRO A 70 -3.82 -3.13 -24.57
N HIS A 71 -4.78 -2.29 -24.97
CA HIS A 71 -5.58 -2.48 -26.18
C HIS A 71 -5.88 -1.13 -26.83
N GLU A 72 -5.43 -0.94 -28.08
CA GLU A 72 -5.69 0.24 -28.92
C GLU A 72 -5.53 1.59 -28.21
N GLY A 73 -4.46 1.74 -27.42
CA GLY A 73 -4.16 2.99 -26.69
C GLY A 73 -4.91 3.18 -25.37
N ALA A 74 -5.73 2.22 -24.95
CA ALA A 74 -6.35 2.15 -23.63
C ALA A 74 -5.85 0.93 -22.84
N LEU A 75 -6.11 0.89 -21.54
CA LEU A 75 -5.87 -0.28 -20.70
C LEU A 75 -7.20 -0.99 -20.44
N LEU A 76 -7.33 -2.23 -20.86
CA LEU A 76 -8.48 -3.05 -20.55
C LEU A 76 -8.32 -3.67 -19.15
N PHE A 77 -9.35 -3.52 -18.34
CA PHE A 77 -9.48 -4.13 -17.03
C PHE A 77 -10.66 -5.09 -17.02
N GLY A 78 -10.49 -6.25 -16.39
CA GLY A 78 -11.50 -7.31 -16.42
C GLY A 78 -12.76 -7.02 -15.60
N MET A 79 -12.76 -5.97 -14.77
CA MET A 79 -13.87 -5.59 -13.91
C MET A 79 -14.37 -4.18 -14.25
N THR A 80 -15.66 -3.92 -14.05
CA THR A 80 -16.22 -2.57 -14.18
C THR A 80 -15.80 -1.70 -13.00
N GLN A 81 -15.96 -0.38 -13.13
CA GLN A 81 -15.73 0.55 -12.02
C GLN A 81 -16.51 0.16 -10.76
N ALA A 82 -17.80 -0.14 -10.90
CA ALA A 82 -18.66 -0.53 -9.78
C ALA A 82 -18.18 -1.83 -9.13
N GLN A 83 -17.68 -2.79 -9.92
CA GLN A 83 -17.13 -4.03 -9.38
C GLN A 83 -15.79 -3.79 -8.66
N LEU A 84 -14.94 -2.90 -9.18
CA LEU A 84 -13.69 -2.52 -8.53
C LEU A 84 -13.97 -1.82 -7.20
N ASP A 85 -14.86 -0.84 -7.18
CA ASP A 85 -15.27 -0.14 -5.96
C ASP A 85 -15.89 -1.13 -4.95
N ALA A 86 -16.76 -2.03 -5.40
CA ALA A 86 -17.35 -3.06 -4.55
C ALA A 86 -16.30 -4.02 -3.97
N GLU A 87 -15.27 -4.41 -4.75
CA GLU A 87 -14.19 -5.27 -4.24
C GLU A 87 -13.27 -4.51 -3.28
N VAL A 88 -13.04 -3.21 -3.51
CA VAL A 88 -12.31 -2.34 -2.57
C VAL A 88 -13.09 -2.22 -1.26
N GLU A 89 -14.39 -1.94 -1.32
CA GLU A 89 -15.26 -1.87 -0.14
C GLU A 89 -15.34 -3.21 0.58
N LYS A 90 -15.47 -4.32 -0.17
CA LYS A 90 -15.47 -5.67 0.39
C LYS A 90 -14.13 -6.03 1.02
N SER A 91 -13.01 -5.64 0.40
CA SER A 91 -11.67 -5.81 0.96
C SER A 91 -11.51 -4.98 2.23
N LEU A 92 -12.01 -3.74 2.25
CA LEU A 92 -12.02 -2.87 3.42
C LEU A 92 -12.92 -3.41 4.55
N ALA A 93 -14.08 -3.97 4.20
CA ALA A 93 -15.00 -4.59 5.12
C ALA A 93 -14.45 -5.91 5.67
N ALA A 94 -13.81 -6.74 4.83
CA ALA A 94 -13.11 -7.95 5.26
C ALA A 94 -11.91 -7.60 6.16
N ALA A 95 -11.18 -6.55 5.80
CA ALA A 95 -10.14 -5.94 6.61
C ALA A 95 -10.68 -5.47 7.98
N ALA A 96 -11.83 -4.80 8.00
CA ALA A 96 -12.49 -4.38 9.23
C ALA A 96 -13.00 -5.58 10.05
N ALA A 97 -13.53 -6.61 9.40
CA ALA A 97 -13.98 -7.84 10.04
C ALA A 97 -12.83 -8.64 10.67
N LYS A 98 -11.61 -8.53 10.13
CA LYS A 98 -10.40 -9.04 10.78
C LYS A 98 -10.08 -8.32 12.08
N ILE A 99 -10.57 -7.09 12.25
CA ILE A 99 -10.43 -6.27 13.46
C ILE A 99 -11.67 -6.49 14.31
N ALA A 100 -11.75 -7.69 14.89
CA ALA A 100 -12.83 -8.11 15.77
C ALA A 100 -12.27 -8.44 17.17
N PRO A 101 -13.12 -8.37 18.22
CA PRO A 101 -12.77 -8.92 19.53
C PRO A 101 -12.26 -10.37 19.41
N GLY A 102 -11.12 -10.65 20.03
CA GLY A 102 -10.40 -11.93 19.95
C GLY A 102 -9.30 -11.97 18.90
N ALA A 103 -9.21 -10.99 17.98
CA ALA A 103 -8.16 -10.98 16.96
C ALA A 103 -6.77 -10.74 17.58
N THR A 104 -5.78 -11.51 17.15
CA THR A 104 -4.39 -11.35 17.58
C THR A 104 -3.82 -10.06 17.03
N VAL A 105 -3.22 -9.25 17.90
CA VAL A 105 -2.56 -8.00 17.54
C VAL A 105 -1.05 -8.20 17.50
N THR A 106 -0.43 -7.75 16.42
CA THR A 106 1.01 -7.80 16.17
C THR A 106 1.55 -6.37 16.07
N GLY A 107 2.66 -6.09 16.75
CA GLY A 107 3.31 -4.79 16.68
C GLY A 107 4.13 -4.62 15.39
N THR A 108 4.64 -3.41 15.17
CA THR A 108 5.54 -3.09 14.04
C THR A 108 6.82 -3.93 14.01
N ALA A 109 7.24 -4.46 15.16
CA ALA A 109 8.39 -5.36 15.28
C ALA A 109 8.08 -6.82 14.88
N GLY A 110 6.84 -7.12 14.44
CA GLY A 110 6.41 -8.49 14.12
C GLY A 110 6.13 -9.37 15.35
N ALA A 111 6.26 -8.83 16.56
CA ALA A 111 5.95 -9.51 17.81
C ALA A 111 4.45 -9.44 18.11
N VAL A 112 3.87 -10.54 18.59
CA VAL A 112 2.49 -10.57 19.09
C VAL A 112 2.44 -9.76 20.38
N VAL A 113 1.66 -8.67 20.37
CA VAL A 113 1.54 -7.76 21.52
C VAL A 113 0.36 -8.15 22.41
N GLY A 114 -0.68 -8.77 21.84
CA GLY A 114 -1.90 -9.10 22.58
C GLY A 114 -3.05 -9.55 21.70
N THR A 115 -4.27 -9.44 22.23
CA THR A 115 -5.53 -9.71 21.52
C THR A 115 -6.48 -8.54 21.67
N ILE A 116 -7.37 -8.31 20.70
CA ILE A 116 -8.40 -7.29 20.81
C ILE A 116 -9.44 -7.73 21.84
N SER A 117 -9.70 -6.91 22.85
CA SER A 117 -10.76 -7.14 23.81
C SER A 117 -12.08 -6.48 23.39
N ALA A 118 -12.02 -5.29 22.79
CA ALA A 118 -13.19 -4.55 22.31
C ALA A 118 -12.82 -3.65 21.13
N VAL A 119 -13.79 -3.40 20.25
CA VAL A 119 -13.68 -2.50 19.10
C VAL A 119 -14.83 -1.50 19.18
N ASP A 120 -14.51 -0.22 19.28
CA ASP A 120 -15.44 0.90 19.14
C ASP A 120 -15.20 1.60 17.79
N ASP A 121 -16.11 2.49 17.37
CA ASP A 121 -16.01 3.25 16.13
C ASP A 121 -14.73 4.10 16.02
N GLN A 122 -14.21 4.59 17.16
CA GLN A 122 -13.05 5.49 17.20
C GLN A 122 -11.81 4.85 17.84
N THR A 123 -11.98 3.77 18.61
CA THR A 123 -10.91 3.18 19.43
C THR A 123 -10.97 1.67 19.48
N VAL A 124 -9.82 1.03 19.63
CA VAL A 124 -9.69 -0.42 19.83
C VAL A 124 -9.02 -0.66 21.17
N THR A 125 -9.65 -1.47 22.01
CA THR A 125 -9.07 -1.93 23.27
C THR A 125 -8.34 -3.23 23.04
N ILE A 126 -7.04 -3.23 23.29
CA ILE A 126 -6.14 -4.37 23.13
C ILE A 126 -5.77 -4.87 24.52
N LYS A 127 -5.98 -6.15 24.77
CA LYS A 127 -5.46 -6.87 25.92
C LYS A 127 -4.07 -7.38 25.58
N LEU A 128 -3.05 -6.78 26.17
CA LEU A 128 -1.67 -7.19 26.02
C LEU A 128 -1.44 -8.58 26.61
N ALA A 129 -0.40 -9.28 26.14
CA ALA A 129 0.01 -10.56 26.70
C ALA A 129 0.39 -10.46 28.19
N SER A 130 0.85 -9.28 28.64
CA SER A 130 1.11 -8.97 30.05
C SER A 130 -0.16 -8.82 30.90
N GLY A 131 -1.36 -8.88 30.30
CA GLY A 131 -2.65 -8.76 30.97
C GLY A 131 -3.19 -7.33 31.06
N ASN A 132 -2.39 -6.33 30.68
CA ASN A 132 -2.79 -4.92 30.68
C ASN A 132 -3.70 -4.59 29.49
N LEU A 133 -4.63 -3.65 29.68
CA LEU A 133 -5.52 -3.15 28.64
C LEU A 133 -5.00 -1.82 28.11
N VAL A 134 -4.83 -1.72 26.79
CA VAL A 134 -4.43 -0.49 26.10
C VAL A 134 -5.54 -0.09 25.16
N ARG A 135 -5.95 1.18 25.22
CA ARG A 135 -6.87 1.76 24.25
C ARG A 135 -6.06 2.51 23.20
N VAL A 136 -6.11 2.03 21.95
CA VAL A 136 -5.47 2.69 20.81
C VAL A 136 -6.53 3.28 19.88
N PRO A 137 -6.26 4.41 19.21
CA PRO A 137 -7.17 4.93 18.20
C PRO A 137 -7.26 3.96 17.01
N ARG A 138 -8.45 3.84 16.42
CA ARG A 138 -8.71 2.91 15.30
C ARG A 138 -7.81 3.18 14.09
N SER A 139 -7.41 4.44 13.89
CA SER A 139 -6.48 4.88 12.84
C SER A 139 -5.07 4.29 12.99
N GLY A 140 -4.66 3.88 14.20
CA GLY A 140 -3.38 3.22 14.44
C GLY A 140 -3.42 1.71 14.25
N VAL A 141 -4.58 1.15 13.91
CA VAL A 141 -4.85 -0.29 13.82
C VAL A 141 -5.17 -0.65 12.37
N ALA A 142 -4.40 -1.57 11.80
CA ALA A 142 -4.61 -2.05 10.44
C ALA A 142 -4.75 -3.58 10.44
N PRO A 143 -5.45 -4.17 9.45
CA PRO A 143 -5.50 -5.61 9.28
C PRO A 143 -4.24 -6.10 8.57
N GLY A 144 -3.63 -7.13 9.13
CA GLY A 144 -2.47 -7.82 8.56
C GLY A 144 -2.79 -9.24 8.07
N PRO A 145 -1.79 -9.92 7.49
CA PRO A 145 -1.93 -11.30 7.01
C PRO A 145 -2.24 -12.29 8.14
N ASN A 146 -1.63 -12.09 9.32
CA ASN A 146 -1.67 -13.00 10.47
C ASN A 146 -2.60 -12.53 11.61
N GLY A 147 -3.40 -11.48 11.38
CA GLY A 147 -4.22 -10.86 12.42
C GLY A 147 -4.24 -9.36 12.26
N VAL A 148 -4.40 -8.64 13.35
CA VAL A 148 -4.38 -7.18 13.38
C VAL A 148 -2.95 -6.70 13.62
N VAL A 149 -2.55 -5.64 12.94
CA VAL A 149 -1.27 -4.97 13.18
C VAL A 149 -1.51 -3.58 13.74
N VAL A 150 -0.63 -3.14 14.63
CA VAL A 150 -0.66 -1.80 15.21
C VAL A 150 0.64 -1.09 14.91
N GLY A 151 0.56 0.21 14.59
CA GLY A 151 1.71 1.07 14.29
C GLY A 151 2.62 1.40 15.49
N ALA A 152 2.66 0.54 16.51
CA ALA A 152 3.44 0.71 17.73
C ALA A 152 4.19 -0.60 18.08
N THR A 153 5.29 -0.49 18.84
CA THR A 153 5.98 -1.68 19.36
C THR A 153 5.28 -2.22 20.61
N ALA A 154 5.60 -3.45 21.02
CA ALA A 154 5.12 -4.02 22.27
C ALA A 154 5.45 -3.13 23.47
N ALA A 155 6.68 -2.60 23.51
CA ALA A 155 7.15 -1.74 24.59
C ALA A 155 6.41 -0.39 24.63
N ASP A 156 6.11 0.19 23.46
CA ASP A 156 5.33 1.44 23.39
C ASP A 156 3.90 1.23 23.88
N LEU A 157 3.30 0.09 23.55
CA LEU A 157 1.96 -0.26 24.01
C LEU A 157 1.96 -0.57 25.50
N GLU A 158 2.97 -1.25 26.03
CA GLU A 158 3.13 -1.46 27.48
C GLU A 158 3.35 -0.16 28.23
N ALA A 159 4.10 0.79 27.65
CA ALA A 159 4.25 2.13 28.18
C ALA A 159 2.93 2.92 28.16
N ALA A 160 2.12 2.76 27.10
CA ALA A 160 0.78 3.34 27.00
C ALA A 160 -0.27 2.63 27.88
N ALA A 161 -0.01 1.38 28.28
CA ALA A 161 -0.85 0.60 29.21
C ALA A 161 -0.65 1.05 30.67
N LYS A 162 0.53 1.56 30.99
CA LYS A 162 0.71 2.32 32.22
C LYS A 162 -0.17 3.56 32.11
N PRO A 163 -1.05 3.84 33.08
CA PRO A 163 -1.87 5.03 33.04
C PRO A 163 -0.93 6.22 32.81
N ALA A 164 -1.23 7.02 31.78
CA ALA A 164 -0.68 8.35 31.67
C ALA A 164 -0.94 9.01 33.04
N ALA A 165 0.13 9.19 33.81
CA ALA A 165 0.04 9.87 35.09
C ALA A 165 -0.63 11.23 34.81
N PRO A 166 -1.68 11.61 35.55
CA PRO A 166 -2.29 12.91 35.37
C PRO A 166 -1.20 13.94 35.64
N THR A 167 -0.79 14.68 34.62
CA THR A 167 0.04 15.87 34.81
C THR A 167 -0.81 16.86 35.61
N LYS A 168 -0.42 17.00 36.88
CA LYS A 168 -0.95 17.93 37.87
C LYS A 168 -0.92 19.38 37.39
#